data_AF-A0A4Z0R976-F1
#
_entry.id   AF-A0A4Z0R976-F1
#
_cell.length_a   1.000
_cell.length_b   1.000
_cell.length_c   1.000
_cell.angle_alpha   90.00
_cell.angle_beta   90.00
_cell.angle_gamma   90.00
#
_symmetry.space_group_name_H-M   'P 1'
#
loop_
_entity.id
_entity.type
_entity.pdbx_description
1 polymer ?
#
loop_
_entity_poly.entity_id
_entity_poly.type
_entity_poly.pdbx_seq_one_letter_code
_entity_poly.pdbx_strand_id
1 'polypeptide(L)' 'MLGSTKKITAIVNYFQEKGHTSQSLARLKAPIGLDIQAQTPSEIAISILAEIISVKRALSSTQ' A
#
# COMPACT_ATOMS: atom_id res chain seq x y z
N MET A 1 1.66 -3.48 -0.16
CA MET A 1 1.48 -4.88 -0.62
C MET A 1 0.92 -4.86 -2.04
N LEU A 2 1.48 -5.67 -2.93
CA LEU A 2 0.97 -5.86 -4.29
C LEU A 2 -0.12 -6.95 -4.31
N GLY A 3 -1.24 -6.68 -4.99
CA GLY A 3 -2.30 -7.66 -5.21
C GLY A 3 -3.65 -6.99 -5.41
N SER A 4 -4.64 -7.76 -5.87
CA SER A 4 -6.03 -7.29 -5.93
C SER A 4 -6.56 -6.98 -4.54
N THR A 5 -7.52 -6.06 -4.47
CA THR A 5 -8.22 -5.71 -3.22
C THR A 5 -8.75 -6.94 -2.49
N LYS A 6 -9.36 -7.88 -3.23
CA LYS A 6 -9.83 -9.17 -2.69
C LYS A 6 -8.73 -9.98 -1.99
N LYS A 7 -7.55 -10.11 -2.62
CA LYS A 7 -6.41 -10.85 -2.05
C LYS A 7 -5.88 -10.15 -0.80
N ILE A 8 -5.81 -8.82 -0.83
CA ILE A 8 -5.37 -8.01 0.30
C ILE A 8 -6.31 -8.20 1.49
N THR A 9 -7.62 -8.10 1.29
CA THR A 9 -8.61 -8.33 2.35
C THR A 9 -8.49 -9.72 2.97
N ALA A 10 -8.34 -10.76 2.15
CA ALA A 10 -8.16 -12.13 2.65
C ALA A 10 -6.90 -12.26 3.53
N ILE A 11 -5.80 -11.61 3.14
CA ILE A 11 -4.54 -11.64 3.89
C ILE A 11 -4.65 -10.81 5.18
N VAL A 12 -5.32 -9.66 5.15
CA VAL A 12 -5.57 -8.86 6.36
C VAL A 12 -6.39 -9.65 7.36
N ASN A 13 -7.48 -10.29 6.94
CA ASN A 13 -8.32 -11.12 7.80
C ASN A 13 -7.51 -12.27 8.41
N TYR A 14 -6.69 -12.95 7.60
CA TYR A 14 -5.80 -14.01 8.08
C TYR A 14 -4.86 -13.53 9.20
N PHE A 15 -4.26 -12.34 9.05
CA PHE A 15 -3.40 -11.80 10.10
C PHE A 15 -4.17 -11.36 11.35
N GLN A 16 -5.39 -10.86 11.20
CA GLN A 16 -6.26 -10.54 12.33
C GLN A 16 -6.62 -11.80 13.13
N GLU A 17 -6.98 -12.89 12.45
CA GLU A 17 -7.24 -14.20 13.07
C GLU A 17 -6.03 -14.75 13.82
N LYS A 18 -4.81 -14.45 13.36
CA LYS A 18 -3.55 -14.80 14.04
C LYS A 18 -3.17 -13.88 15.20
N GLY A 19 -4.03 -12.93 15.57
CA GLY A 19 -3.82 -12.05 16.72
C GLY A 19 -2.95 -10.83 16.43
N HIS A 20 -2.72 -10.47 15.16
CA HIS A 20 -2.08 -9.20 14.84
C HIS A 20 -3.01 -8.03 15.16
N THR A 21 -2.49 -7.02 15.85
CA THR A 21 -3.26 -5.84 16.23
C THR A 21 -3.61 -4.97 15.02
N SER A 22 -4.78 -4.33 15.07
CA SER A 22 -5.20 -3.34 14.08
C SER A 22 -4.17 -2.21 13.89
N GLN A 23 -3.45 -1.84 14.96
CA GLN A 23 -2.37 -0.85 14.89
C GLN A 23 -1.18 -1.33 14.05
N SER A 24 -0.83 -2.62 14.13
CA SER A 24 0.23 -3.19 13.29
C SER A 24 -0.20 -3.25 11.83
N LEU A 25 -1.47 -3.61 11.58
CA LEU A 25 -2.04 -3.68 10.25
C LEU A 25 -2.29 -2.30 9.62
N ALA A 26 -2.54 -1.26 10.43
CA ALA A 26 -2.72 0.11 9.94
C ALA A 26 -1.46 0.67 9.23
N ARG A 27 -0.27 0.13 9.53
CA ARG A 27 0.97 0.49 8.84
C ARG A 27 1.10 -0.20 7.47
N LEU A 28 0.29 -1.22 7.19
CA LEU A 28 0.30 -1.93 5.92
C LEU A 28 -0.44 -1.10 4.86
N LYS A 29 0.32 -0.48 3.95
CA LYS A 29 -0.25 0.14 2.76
C LYS A 29 -0.55 -0.91 1.68
N ALA A 30 -1.82 -1.08 1.34
CA ALA A 30 -2.28 -2.07 0.38
C ALA A 30 -3.63 -1.65 -0.25
N PRO A 31 -3.77 -1.69 -1.59
CA PRO A 31 -2.73 -1.96 -2.59
C PRO A 31 -1.63 -0.88 -2.60
N ILE A 32 -0.43 -1.26 -3.01
CA ILE A 32 0.69 -0.32 -3.16
C ILE A 32 0.59 0.41 -4.50
N GLY A 33 0.97 1.68 -4.50
CA GLY A 33 0.94 2.58 -5.64
C GLY A 33 -0.21 3.58 -5.59
N LEU A 34 -0.04 4.70 -6.26
CA LEU A 34 -1.12 5.65 -6.54
C LEU A 34 -2.13 5.07 -7.54
N ASP A 35 -3.40 5.39 -7.35
CA ASP A 35 -4.45 4.98 -8.28
C ASP A 35 -4.37 5.80 -9.58
N ILE A 36 -3.61 5.25 -10.54
CA ILE A 36 -3.44 5.80 -11.89
C ILE A 36 -4.04 4.90 -12.97
N GLN A 37 -4.87 3.92 -12.58
CA GLN A 37 -5.41 2.89 -13.48
C GLN A 37 -4.33 2.11 -14.26
N ALA A 38 -3.17 1.88 -13.63
CA ALA A 38 -2.04 1.18 -14.23
C ALA A 38 -2.41 -0.23 -14.71
N GLN A 39 -2.04 -0.55 -15.95
CA GLN A 39 -2.25 -1.86 -16.59
C GLN A 39 -0.92 -2.55 -16.92
N THR A 40 0.12 -1.79 -17.27
CA THR A 40 1.43 -2.33 -17.62
C THR A 40 2.37 -2.40 -16.42
N PRO A 41 3.36 -3.30 -16.41
CA PRO A 41 4.37 -3.34 -15.35
C PRO A 41 5.09 -2.00 -15.14
N SER A 42 5.33 -1.26 -16.22
CA SER A 42 5.97 0.06 -16.17
C SER A 42 5.09 1.09 -15.46
N GLU A 43 3.79 1.12 -15.78
CA GLU A 43 2.82 1.99 -15.10
C GLU A 43 2.70 1.64 -13.61
N ILE A 44 2.68 0.35 -13.28
CA ILE A 44 2.67 -0.11 -11.88
C ILE A 44 3.93 0.37 -11.15
N ALA A 45 5.11 0.25 -11.78
CA ALA A 45 6.35 0.73 -11.18
C ALA A 45 6.33 2.25 -10.94
N ILE A 46 5.83 3.04 -11.89
CA ILE A 46 5.69 4.49 -11.75
C ILE A 46 4.71 4.83 -10.63
N SER A 47 3.56 4.16 -10.56
CA SER A 47 2.56 4.32 -9.51
C SER A 47 3.16 4.09 -8.11
N ILE A 48 3.97 3.05 -7.96
CA ILE A 48 4.68 2.72 -6.71
C ILE A 48 5.73 3.79 -6.36
N LEU A 49 6.57 4.18 -7.33
CA LEU A 49 7.59 5.21 -7.13
C LEU A 49 6.97 6.55 -6.74
N ALA A 50 5.87 6.94 -7.37
CA ALA A 50 5.14 8.16 -7.06
C ALA A 50 4.60 8.14 -5.62
N GLU A 51 4.05 7.01 -5.16
CA GLU A 51 3.64 6.85 -3.77
C GLU A 51 4.83 6.99 -2.80
N ILE A 52 5.96 6.34 -3.08
CA ILE A 52 7.17 6.42 -2.25
C ILE A 52 7.65 7.89 -2.12
N ILE A 53 7.71 8.61 -3.25
CA ILE A 53 8.11 10.02 -3.27
C ILE A 53 7.12 10.88 -2.48
N SER A 54 5.82 10.64 -2.65
CA SER A 54 4.77 11.36 -1.93
C SER A 54 4.93 11.20 -0.42
N VAL A 55 5.08 9.96 0.07
CA VAL A 55 5.30 9.68 1.50
C VAL A 55 6.59 10.34 2.00
N LYS A 56 7.69 10.24 1.25
CA LYS A 56 8.97 10.87 1.62
C LYS A 56 8.86 12.38 1.74
N ARG A 57 8.15 13.04 0.83
CA ARG A 57 7.94 14.50 0.86
C ARG A 57 6.98 14.93 1.96
N ALA A 58 5.92 14.17 2.21
CA ALA A 58 4.98 14.42 3.32
C ALA A 58 5.68 14.39 4.69
N LEU A 59 6.70 13.53 4.84
CA LEU A 59 7.56 13.50 6.04
C LEU A 59 8.52 14.70 6.12
N SER A 60 8.77 15.38 5.00
CA SER A 60 9.71 16.50 4.89
C SER A 60 9.03 17.87 4.90
N SER A 61 7.70 17.92 4.71
CA SER A 61 6.91 19.16 4.62
C SER A 61 6.47 19.70 5.99
N THR A 62 7.30 19.54 7.03
CA THR A 62 7.19 20.32 8.28
C THR A 62 7.88 21.69 8.12
N GLN A 63 7.63 22.38 7.02
CA GLN A 63 7.96 23.81 6.87
C GLN A 63 6.68 24.64 7.03
#